data_AF-A0A2V9PHK5-F1
#
_entry.id   AF-A0A2V9PHK5-F1
#
_cell.length_a   1.000
_cell.length_b   1.000
_cell.length_c   1.000
_cell.angle_alpha   90.00
_cell.angle_beta   90.00
_cell.angle_gamma   90.00
#
_symmetry.space_group_name_H-M   'P 1'
#
loop_
_entity.id
_entity.type
_entity.pdbx_description
1 polymer ?
#
loop_
_entity_poly.entity_id
_entity_poly.type
_entity_poly.pdbx_seq_one_letter_code
_entity_poly.pdbx_strand_id
1 'polypeptide(L)'
;MQSGRVKQAKAVLDEMNSLKPLPGISLTGGYGHAAIPVRYALERRDWQAASALEPSSEGVPWAQAITWMGIGVGSARSGNLDRAVQAEHTLASLRDSAASQDQYWSNQIEVQRREVAAWISEKGGKSSDAIVSMRSAAELEESMDKHAVTPGAMLPAREMLAELLSIHGQAQAALEEYQAVLKVAPNRFNALYGAASAAETAGNATLANQLFQKLTEIAVGEERPELVAARRKVAAIAQVAQ
;
A
#
# COMPACT_ATOMS: atom_id res chain seq x y z
N MET A 1 -8.85 8.24 -1.82
CA MET A 1 -8.61 6.79 -2.01
C MET A 1 -8.74 6.02 -0.70
N GLN A 2 -8.01 6.41 0.34
CA GLN A 2 -7.98 5.72 1.64
C GLN A 2 -9.30 5.76 2.45
N SER A 3 -10.28 6.55 2.00
CA SER A 3 -11.65 6.58 2.52
C SER A 3 -12.67 5.89 1.58
N GLY A 4 -12.22 5.03 0.68
CA GLY A 4 -13.09 4.28 -0.24
C GLY A 4 -13.67 5.07 -1.42
N ARG A 5 -13.41 6.38 -1.53
CA ARG A 5 -13.94 7.27 -2.59
C ARG A 5 -13.25 7.10 -3.94
N VAL A 6 -13.48 5.97 -4.61
CA VAL A 6 -12.79 5.57 -5.84
C VAL A 6 -13.08 6.51 -7.01
N LYS A 7 -14.35 6.91 -7.23
CA LYS A 7 -14.73 7.80 -8.35
C LYS A 7 -14.07 9.17 -8.27
N GLN A 8 -14.05 9.77 -7.08
CA GLN A 8 -13.40 11.06 -6.84
C GLN A 8 -11.88 10.96 -7.09
N ALA A 9 -11.25 9.85 -6.68
CA ALA A 9 -9.85 9.61 -6.97
C ALA A 9 -9.56 9.44 -8.47
N LYS A 10 -10.46 8.77 -9.21
CA LYS A 10 -10.35 8.63 -10.66
C LYS A 10 -10.45 9.99 -11.36
N ALA A 11 -11.38 10.85 -10.93
CA ALA A 11 -11.50 12.19 -11.49
C ALA A 11 -10.22 13.02 -11.30
N VAL A 12 -9.59 12.96 -10.11
CA VAL A 12 -8.30 13.63 -9.85
C VAL A 12 -7.18 13.06 -10.73
N LEU A 13 -7.13 11.73 -10.93
CA LEU A 13 -6.16 11.09 -11.82
C LEU A 13 -6.37 11.54 -13.28
N ASP A 14 -7.61 11.60 -13.74
CA ASP A 14 -7.97 12.01 -15.10
C ASP A 14 -7.63 13.48 -15.34
N GLU A 15 -7.94 14.34 -14.37
CA GLU A 15 -7.56 15.75 -14.39
C GLU A 15 -6.04 15.90 -14.49
N MET A 16 -5.27 15.23 -13.63
CA MET A 16 -3.81 15.25 -13.67
C MET A 16 -3.25 14.82 -15.04
N ASN A 17 -3.79 13.75 -15.62
CA ASN A 17 -3.35 13.25 -16.93
C ASN A 17 -3.73 14.18 -18.10
N SER A 18 -4.72 15.07 -17.91
CA SER A 18 -5.12 16.06 -18.92
C SER A 18 -4.22 17.30 -18.93
N LEU A 19 -3.44 17.53 -17.86
CA LEU A 19 -2.54 18.67 -17.75
C LEU A 19 -1.29 18.46 -18.63
N LYS A 20 -0.82 19.53 -19.27
CA LYS A 20 0.45 19.49 -20.01
C LYS A 20 1.61 19.30 -19.03
N PRO A 21 2.65 18.53 -19.39
CA PRO A 21 3.87 18.44 -18.60
C PRO A 21 4.44 19.83 -18.35
N LEU A 22 4.60 20.20 -17.08
CA LEU A 22 5.23 21.47 -16.71
C LEU A 22 6.76 21.27 -16.69
N PRO A 23 7.53 22.01 -17.51
CA PRO A 23 8.99 21.97 -17.43
C PRO A 23 9.46 22.43 -16.04
N GLY A 24 10.40 21.71 -15.43
CA GLY A 24 10.97 22.11 -14.13
C GLY A 24 10.07 21.76 -12.94
N ILE A 25 9.51 20.55 -12.92
CA ILE A 25 8.70 20.07 -11.81
C ILE A 25 9.50 20.17 -10.50
N SER A 26 8.99 20.97 -9.56
CA SER A 26 9.55 21.09 -8.21
C SER A 26 9.56 19.73 -7.51
N LEU A 27 10.38 19.60 -6.47
CA LEU A 27 10.44 18.40 -5.61
C LEU A 27 9.04 17.88 -5.20
N THR A 28 8.08 18.78 -5.00
CA THR A 28 6.69 18.46 -4.63
C THR A 28 5.81 18.07 -5.82
N GLY A 29 5.96 18.69 -6.99
CA GLY A 29 5.19 18.34 -8.18
C GLY A 29 5.52 16.94 -8.71
N GLY A 30 6.80 16.54 -8.64
CA GLY A 30 7.28 15.26 -9.19
C GLY A 30 6.78 14.10 -8.35
N TYR A 31 6.73 14.32 -7.03
CA TYR A 31 6.13 13.39 -6.09
C TYR A 31 4.64 13.15 -6.38
N GLY A 32 3.86 14.22 -6.60
CA GLY A 32 2.42 14.11 -6.88
C GLY A 32 2.13 13.29 -8.14
N HIS A 33 2.83 13.58 -9.24
CA HIS A 33 2.68 12.87 -10.50
C HIS A 33 3.02 11.36 -10.39
N ALA A 34 4.02 10.99 -9.59
CA ALA A 34 4.34 9.58 -9.35
C ALA A 34 3.35 8.92 -8.39
N ALA A 35 2.98 9.59 -7.30
CA ALA A 35 2.19 9.03 -6.21
C ALA A 35 0.72 8.78 -6.55
N ILE A 36 0.07 9.70 -7.29
CA ILE A 36 -1.36 9.60 -7.61
C ILE A 36 -1.70 8.30 -8.37
N PRO A 37 -1.05 7.96 -9.50
CA PRO A 37 -1.38 6.74 -10.24
C PRO A 37 -1.01 5.47 -9.46
N VAL A 38 0.11 5.47 -8.74
CA VAL A 38 0.53 4.35 -7.88
C VAL A 38 -0.51 4.08 -6.80
N ARG A 39 -0.92 5.10 -6.04
CA ARG A 39 -1.98 4.95 -5.03
C ARG A 39 -3.29 4.51 -5.66
N TYR A 40 -3.63 5.00 -6.85
CA TYR A 40 -4.87 4.61 -7.54
C TYR A 40 -4.92 3.13 -7.87
N ALA A 41 -3.79 2.54 -8.29
CA ALA A 41 -3.72 1.11 -8.54
C ALA A 41 -3.63 0.29 -7.24
N LEU A 42 -2.67 0.63 -6.37
CA LEU A 42 -2.35 -0.16 -5.17
C LEU A 42 -3.47 -0.14 -4.13
N GLU A 43 -4.08 1.02 -3.85
CA GLU A 43 -5.15 1.10 -2.84
C GLU A 43 -6.39 0.29 -3.25
N ARG A 44 -6.59 0.06 -4.56
CA ARG A 44 -7.65 -0.78 -5.13
C ARG A 44 -7.24 -2.25 -5.31
N ARG A 45 -6.00 -2.61 -4.97
CA ARG A 45 -5.44 -3.95 -5.22
C ARG A 45 -5.48 -4.35 -6.70
N ASP A 46 -5.40 -3.37 -7.59
CA ASP A 46 -5.39 -3.56 -9.04
C ASP A 46 -3.94 -3.83 -9.49
N TRP A 47 -3.47 -5.04 -9.20
CA TRP A 47 -2.06 -5.42 -9.40
C TRP A 47 -1.64 -5.38 -10.86
N GLN A 48 -2.58 -5.64 -11.77
CA GLN A 48 -2.34 -5.55 -13.21
C GLN A 48 -2.19 -4.09 -13.66
N ALA A 49 -3.02 -3.18 -13.18
CA ALA A 49 -2.83 -1.76 -13.47
C ALA A 49 -1.53 -1.23 -12.85
N ALA A 50 -1.18 -1.68 -11.64
CA ALA A 50 0.06 -1.29 -10.98
C ALA A 50 1.31 -1.79 -11.74
N SER A 51 1.29 -3.03 -12.24
CA SER A 51 2.40 -3.58 -13.03
C SER A 51 2.56 -2.91 -14.39
N ALA A 52 1.48 -2.33 -14.94
CA ALA A 52 1.47 -1.62 -16.22
C ALA A 52 1.78 -0.12 -16.11
N LEU A 53 2.15 0.39 -14.92
CA LEU A 53 2.58 1.79 -14.79
C LEU A 53 3.85 2.04 -15.61
N GLU A 54 3.92 3.24 -16.20
CA GLU A 54 5.06 3.69 -16.98
C GLU A 54 5.99 4.57 -16.13
N PRO A 55 7.24 4.14 -15.88
CA PRO A 55 8.20 4.93 -15.11
C PRO A 55 8.74 6.08 -15.96
N SER A 56 8.90 7.25 -15.34
CA SER A 56 9.67 8.36 -15.93
C SER A 56 11.14 8.19 -15.59
N SER A 57 12.03 8.44 -16.55
CA SER A 57 13.48 8.59 -16.31
C SER A 57 13.86 10.00 -15.86
N GLU A 58 12.92 10.93 -15.87
CA GLU A 58 13.14 12.32 -15.49
C GLU A 58 12.82 12.56 -14.00
N GLY A 59 13.48 13.55 -13.41
CA GLY A 59 13.24 13.99 -12.04
C GLY A 59 14.13 13.30 -11.00
N VAL A 60 13.86 13.61 -9.73
CA VAL A 60 14.66 13.16 -8.59
C VAL A 60 14.46 11.66 -8.27
N PRO A 61 15.47 10.97 -7.71
CA PRO A 61 15.43 9.52 -7.53
C PRO A 61 14.22 9.02 -6.73
N TRP A 62 13.82 9.73 -5.68
CA TRP A 62 12.69 9.32 -4.83
C TRP A 62 11.32 9.46 -5.52
N ALA A 63 11.17 10.35 -6.49
CA ALA A 63 9.96 10.43 -7.30
C ALA A 63 9.86 9.23 -8.25
N GLN A 64 10.97 8.87 -8.90
CA GLN A 64 11.04 7.70 -9.78
C GLN A 64 10.79 6.40 -8.99
N ALA A 65 11.35 6.30 -7.79
CA ALA A 65 11.22 5.13 -6.92
C ALA A 65 9.77 4.79 -6.59
N ILE A 66 8.91 5.79 -6.36
CA ILE A 66 7.48 5.57 -6.08
C ILE A 66 6.80 4.78 -7.19
N THR A 67 7.05 5.13 -8.46
CA THR A 67 6.50 4.41 -9.61
C THR A 67 7.08 3.01 -9.71
N TRP A 68 8.39 2.86 -9.55
CA TRP A 68 9.04 1.54 -9.57
C TRP A 68 8.58 0.62 -8.44
N MET A 69 8.30 1.15 -7.24
CA MET A 69 7.70 0.38 -6.16
C MET A 69 6.31 -0.12 -6.55
N GLY A 70 5.46 0.74 -7.09
CA GLY A 70 4.13 0.34 -7.59
C GLY A 70 4.22 -0.76 -8.65
N ILE A 71 5.13 -0.61 -9.61
CA ILE A 71 5.41 -1.62 -10.63
C ILE A 71 5.88 -2.93 -9.99
N GLY A 72 6.83 -2.88 -9.06
CA GLY A 72 7.40 -4.07 -8.42
C GLY A 72 6.37 -4.86 -7.62
N VAL A 73 5.62 -4.18 -6.74
CA VAL A 73 4.55 -4.80 -5.95
C VAL A 73 3.46 -5.36 -6.87
N GLY A 74 2.99 -4.57 -7.85
CA GLY A 74 2.00 -5.02 -8.82
C GLY A 74 2.46 -6.23 -9.64
N SER A 75 3.71 -6.21 -10.10
CA SER A 75 4.30 -7.27 -10.93
C SER A 75 4.46 -8.57 -10.14
N ALA A 76 4.99 -8.51 -8.91
CA ALA A 76 5.10 -9.69 -8.05
C ALA A 76 3.72 -10.31 -7.78
N ARG A 77 2.73 -9.47 -7.45
CA ARG A 77 1.37 -9.94 -7.11
C ARG A 77 0.54 -10.40 -8.32
N SER A 78 0.84 -9.91 -9.53
CA SER A 78 0.26 -10.40 -10.78
C SER A 78 1.03 -11.57 -11.41
N GLY A 79 2.20 -11.92 -10.86
CA GLY A 79 3.02 -13.06 -11.30
C GLY A 79 4.05 -12.76 -12.38
N ASN A 80 4.26 -11.49 -12.72
CA ASN A 80 5.38 -11.06 -13.57
C ASN A 80 6.65 -10.86 -12.72
N LEU A 81 7.29 -11.97 -12.34
CA LEU A 81 8.47 -11.94 -11.47
C LEU A 81 9.67 -11.22 -12.11
N ASP A 82 9.87 -11.35 -13.43
CA ASP A 82 10.98 -10.69 -14.12
C ASP A 82 10.88 -9.15 -14.01
N ARG A 83 9.68 -8.59 -14.22
CA ARG A 83 9.44 -7.14 -14.05
C ARG A 83 9.53 -6.72 -12.58
N ALA A 84 9.17 -7.59 -11.64
CA ALA A 84 9.34 -7.31 -10.22
C ALA A 84 10.82 -7.23 -9.83
N VAL A 85 11.65 -8.17 -10.30
CA VAL A 85 13.11 -8.17 -10.07
C VAL A 85 13.76 -6.95 -10.73
N GLN A 86 13.33 -6.60 -11.96
CA GLN A 86 13.77 -5.35 -12.60
C GLN A 86 13.47 -4.13 -11.73
N ALA A 87 12.26 -4.06 -11.16
CA ALA A 87 11.89 -2.97 -10.27
C ALA A 87 12.75 -2.94 -9.00
N GLU A 88 13.00 -4.09 -8.37
CA GLU A 88 13.87 -4.19 -7.19
C GLU A 88 15.30 -3.70 -7.49
N HIS A 89 15.89 -4.13 -8.60
CA HIS A 89 17.23 -3.69 -9.01
C HIS A 89 17.27 -2.19 -9.31
N THR A 90 16.24 -1.67 -9.97
CA THR A 90 16.13 -0.23 -10.26
C THR A 90 16.02 0.59 -8.98
N LEU A 91 15.21 0.13 -8.01
CA LEU A 91 15.12 0.74 -6.69
C LEU A 91 16.46 0.75 -5.96
N ALA A 92 17.26 -0.32 -6.06
CA ALA A 92 18.61 -0.35 -5.49
C ALA A 92 19.52 0.73 -6.10
N SER A 93 19.51 0.90 -7.42
CA SER A 93 20.30 1.96 -8.08
C SER A 93 19.81 3.36 -7.72
N LEU A 94 18.50 3.57 -7.59
CA LEU A 94 17.91 4.84 -7.17
C LEU A 94 18.25 5.18 -5.72
N ARG A 95 18.25 4.19 -4.81
CA ARG A 95 18.72 4.33 -3.42
C ARG A 95 20.15 4.83 -3.39
N ASP A 96 21.05 4.18 -4.12
CA ASP A 96 22.48 4.56 -4.14
C ASP A 96 22.69 5.97 -4.68
N SER A 97 21.91 6.34 -5.70
CA SER A 97 21.91 7.70 -6.25
C SER A 97 21.41 8.73 -5.23
N ALA A 98 20.38 8.39 -4.45
CA ALA A 98 19.81 9.26 -3.42
C ALA A 98 20.70 9.37 -2.19
N ALA A 99 21.50 8.34 -1.85
CA ALA A 99 22.38 8.32 -0.68
C ALA A 99 23.41 9.45 -0.69
N SER A 100 23.85 9.89 -1.88
CA SER A 100 24.75 11.04 -2.04
C SER A 100 24.09 12.40 -1.79
N GLN A 101 22.76 12.46 -1.80
CA GLN A 101 21.97 13.68 -1.70
C GLN A 101 21.32 13.82 -0.32
N ASP A 102 20.68 12.76 0.17
CA ASP A 102 19.92 12.78 1.41
C ASP A 102 19.67 11.36 1.94
N GLN A 103 20.03 11.13 3.21
CA GLN A 103 19.86 9.84 3.87
C GLN A 103 18.38 9.45 4.04
N TYR A 104 17.48 10.41 4.29
CA TYR A 104 16.05 10.14 4.39
C TYR A 104 15.52 9.59 3.07
N TRP A 105 15.83 10.22 1.94
CA TRP A 105 15.35 9.75 0.63
C TRP A 105 15.96 8.40 0.26
N SER A 106 17.22 8.16 0.57
CA SER A 106 17.84 6.83 0.41
C SER A 106 17.10 5.76 1.22
N ASN A 107 16.82 6.03 2.51
CA ASN A 107 16.11 5.09 3.37
C ASN A 107 14.66 4.85 2.91
N GLN A 108 13.96 5.89 2.42
CA GLN A 108 12.62 5.74 1.84
C GLN A 108 12.62 4.81 0.62
N ILE A 109 13.62 4.92 -0.25
CA ILE A 109 13.75 4.03 -1.41
C ILE A 109 14.12 2.61 -0.96
N GLU A 110 14.94 2.47 0.09
CA GLU A 110 15.28 1.17 0.66
C GLU A 110 14.07 0.46 1.29
N VAL A 111 13.16 1.20 1.96
CA VAL A 111 11.86 0.64 2.39
C VAL A 111 11.12 0.07 1.18
N GLN A 112 10.93 0.87 0.13
CA GLN A 112 10.23 0.47 -1.09
C GLN A 112 10.86 -0.75 -1.77
N ARG A 113 12.19 -0.83 -1.79
CA ARG A 113 12.91 -2.00 -2.32
C ARG A 113 12.62 -3.25 -1.50
N ARG A 114 12.64 -3.16 -0.16
CA ARG A 114 12.34 -4.28 0.75
C ARG A 114 10.89 -4.75 0.61
N GLU A 115 9.95 -3.85 0.39
CA GLU A 115 8.54 -4.18 0.10
C GLU A 115 8.43 -5.04 -1.17
N VAL A 116 9.09 -4.61 -2.26
CA VAL A 116 9.11 -5.37 -3.52
C VAL A 116 9.79 -6.73 -3.32
N ALA A 117 10.95 -6.78 -2.66
CA ALA A 117 11.68 -8.02 -2.38
C ALA A 117 10.85 -9.02 -1.56
N ALA A 118 10.07 -8.53 -0.59
CA ALA A 118 9.16 -9.35 0.19
C ALA A 118 8.06 -9.97 -0.67
N TRP A 119 7.43 -9.20 -1.57
CA TRP A 119 6.41 -9.75 -2.48
C TRP A 119 6.98 -10.69 -3.55
N ILE A 120 8.22 -10.47 -4.00
CA ILE A 120 8.94 -11.42 -4.86
C ILE A 120 9.15 -12.75 -4.11
N SER A 121 9.60 -12.67 -2.86
CA SER A 121 9.83 -13.84 -2.01
C SER A 121 8.54 -14.61 -1.74
N GLU A 122 7.45 -13.91 -1.43
CA GLU A 122 6.12 -14.48 -1.26
C GLU A 122 5.69 -15.25 -2.52
N LYS A 123 5.78 -14.59 -3.69
CA LYS A 123 5.39 -15.21 -4.95
C LYS A 123 6.29 -16.38 -5.35
N GLY A 124 7.55 -16.37 -4.90
CA GLY A 124 8.51 -17.46 -5.05
C GLY A 124 8.35 -18.59 -4.04
N GLY A 125 7.34 -18.57 -3.16
CA GLY A 125 7.08 -19.62 -2.16
C GLY A 125 7.99 -19.56 -0.92
N LYS A 126 8.69 -18.44 -0.70
CA LYS A 126 9.59 -18.21 0.43
C LYS A 126 8.92 -17.33 1.49
N SER A 127 7.85 -17.84 2.08
CA SER A 127 6.99 -17.09 3.01
C SER A 127 7.74 -16.52 4.22
N SER A 128 8.70 -17.25 4.77
CA SER A 128 9.53 -16.78 5.89
C SER A 128 10.33 -15.53 5.51
N ASP A 129 10.97 -15.57 4.34
CA ASP A 129 11.83 -14.50 3.83
C ASP A 129 10.99 -13.26 3.48
N ALA A 130 9.78 -13.49 2.96
CA ALA A 130 8.81 -12.44 2.70
C ALA A 130 8.43 -11.68 3.98
N ILE A 131 8.05 -12.41 5.04
CA ILE A 131 7.67 -11.82 6.32
C ILE A 131 8.84 -11.08 6.97
N VAL A 132 10.04 -11.67 6.98
CA VAL A 132 11.25 -11.02 7.53
C VAL A 132 11.57 -9.74 6.78
N SER A 133 11.54 -9.78 5.44
CA SER A 133 11.83 -8.62 4.60
C SER A 133 10.81 -7.51 4.79
N MET A 134 9.51 -7.84 4.85
CA MET A 134 8.44 -6.86 5.06
C MET A 134 8.47 -6.26 6.46
N ARG A 135 8.83 -7.04 7.49
CA ARG A 135 9.06 -6.53 8.85
C ARG A 135 10.22 -5.55 8.89
N SER A 136 11.32 -5.89 8.23
CA SER A 136 12.47 -4.99 8.11
C SER A 136 12.14 -3.70 7.34
N ALA A 137 11.21 -3.74 6.38
CA ALA A 137 10.70 -2.55 5.71
C ALA A 137 9.90 -1.67 6.68
N ALA A 138 8.99 -2.27 7.47
CA ALA A 138 8.17 -1.56 8.45
C ALA A 138 9.01 -0.89 9.56
N GLU A 139 10.01 -1.60 10.08
CA GLU A 139 10.92 -1.06 11.11
C GLU A 139 11.75 0.11 10.58
N LEU A 140 12.25 0.01 9.34
CA LEU A 140 12.98 1.11 8.71
C LEU A 140 12.05 2.31 8.46
N GLU A 141 10.84 2.07 7.96
CA GLU A 141 9.82 3.11 7.72
C GLU A 141 9.54 3.93 8.99
N GLU A 142 9.39 3.25 10.13
CA GLU A 142 9.08 3.88 11.41
C GLU A 142 10.28 4.54 12.10
N SER A 143 11.50 4.11 11.78
CA SER A 143 12.72 4.75 12.29
C SER A 143 12.92 6.17 11.74
N MET A 144 12.21 6.53 10.67
CA MET A 144 12.34 7.83 10.00
C MET A 144 11.30 8.82 10.51
N ASP A 145 11.77 10.02 10.87
CA ASP A 145 10.87 11.17 11.07
C ASP A 145 10.17 11.54 9.74
N LYS A 146 8.91 11.98 9.81
CA LYS A 146 8.16 12.41 8.63
C LYS A 146 8.81 13.65 7.99
N HIS A 147 9.21 13.54 6.73
CA HIS A 147 9.71 14.68 5.95
C HIS A 147 8.57 15.56 5.43
N ALA A 148 8.78 16.88 5.36
CA ALA A 148 7.77 17.87 4.95
C ALA A 148 7.18 17.70 3.52
N VAL A 149 7.83 16.89 2.68
CA VAL A 149 7.47 16.64 1.28
C VAL A 149 6.67 15.34 1.13
N THR A 150 6.71 14.47 2.14
CA THR A 150 6.07 13.17 2.12
C THR A 150 4.77 13.26 2.92
N PRO A 151 3.60 13.45 2.29
CA PRO A 151 2.32 13.51 3.01
C PRO A 151 1.98 12.20 3.75
N GLY A 152 2.68 11.10 3.45
CA GLY A 152 2.64 9.80 4.13
C GLY A 152 3.08 8.66 3.21
N ALA A 153 3.30 7.46 3.75
CA ALA A 153 3.60 6.24 2.99
C ALA A 153 2.56 5.98 1.88
N MET A 154 2.98 5.35 0.77
CA MET A 154 2.05 4.98 -0.33
C MET A 154 1.04 3.94 0.16
N LEU A 155 1.56 2.77 0.54
CA LEU A 155 0.95 1.79 1.42
C LEU A 155 1.93 1.64 2.59
N PRO A 156 1.51 1.72 3.87
CA PRO A 156 2.41 1.47 4.99
C PRO A 156 3.01 0.07 4.88
N ALA A 157 4.32 -0.07 5.09
CA ALA A 157 4.99 -1.38 5.04
C ALA A 157 4.38 -2.34 6.08
N ARG A 158 3.98 -1.81 7.25
CA ARG A 158 3.28 -2.57 8.29
C ARG A 158 1.90 -3.09 7.86
N GLU A 159 1.19 -2.37 6.98
CA GLU A 159 -0.07 -2.86 6.41
C GLU A 159 0.18 -4.08 5.50
N MET A 160 1.24 -4.03 4.70
CA MET A 160 1.62 -5.17 3.85
C MET A 160 2.14 -6.36 4.66
N LEU A 161 2.85 -6.11 5.78
CA LEU A 161 3.23 -7.16 6.73
C LEU A 161 1.98 -7.86 7.31
N ALA A 162 0.98 -7.09 7.73
CA ALA A 162 -0.29 -7.63 8.23
C ALA A 162 -1.00 -8.48 7.16
N GLU A 163 -0.94 -8.06 5.89
CA GLU A 163 -1.49 -8.83 4.77
C GLU A 163 -0.74 -10.16 4.57
N LEU A 164 0.59 -10.17 4.58
CA LEU A 164 1.38 -11.40 4.48
C LEU A 164 1.09 -12.37 5.64
N LEU A 165 1.02 -11.86 6.87
CA LEU A 165 0.65 -12.68 8.04
C LEU A 165 -0.74 -13.29 7.88
N SER A 166 -1.70 -12.54 7.33
CA SER A 166 -3.05 -13.03 7.06
C SER A 166 -3.06 -14.16 6.01
N ILE A 167 -2.29 -13.99 4.92
CA ILE A 167 -2.16 -15.01 3.86
C ILE A 167 -1.66 -16.34 4.42
N HIS A 168 -0.74 -16.29 5.39
CA HIS A 168 -0.15 -17.46 6.04
C HIS A 168 -0.89 -17.91 7.32
N GLY A 169 -2.15 -17.50 7.50
CA GLY A 169 -3.01 -17.97 8.58
C GLY A 169 -2.64 -17.46 9.98
N GLN A 170 -1.72 -16.49 10.10
CA GLN A 170 -1.31 -15.90 11.37
C GLN A 170 -2.27 -14.76 11.76
N ALA A 171 -3.56 -15.09 11.92
CA ALA A 171 -4.64 -14.12 12.06
C ALA A 171 -4.45 -13.15 13.25
N GLN A 172 -4.02 -13.67 14.41
CA GLN A 172 -3.79 -12.84 15.60
C GLN A 172 -2.63 -11.84 15.38
N ALA A 173 -1.51 -12.30 14.82
CA ALA A 173 -0.38 -11.43 14.51
C ALA A 173 -0.75 -10.39 13.44
N ALA A 174 -1.50 -10.79 12.40
CA ALA A 174 -2.01 -9.86 11.39
C ALA A 174 -2.90 -8.77 11.99
N LEU A 175 -3.80 -9.15 12.91
CA LEU A 175 -4.68 -8.19 13.60
C LEU A 175 -3.87 -7.15 14.38
N GLU A 176 -2.83 -7.58 15.10
CA GLU A 176 -1.95 -6.68 15.86
C GLU A 176 -1.25 -5.67 14.95
N GLU A 177 -0.72 -6.11 13.81
CA GLU A 177 -0.07 -5.25 12.83
C GLU A 177 -1.06 -4.25 12.19
N TYR A 178 -2.27 -4.70 11.82
CA TYR A 178 -3.30 -3.78 11.32
C TYR A 178 -3.75 -2.76 12.38
N GLN A 179 -3.88 -3.17 13.65
CA GLN A 179 -4.22 -2.26 14.74
C GLN A 179 -3.13 -1.21 14.95
N ALA A 180 -1.85 -1.58 14.83
CA ALA A 180 -0.74 -0.64 14.86
C ALA A 180 -0.84 0.38 13.72
N VAL A 181 -1.17 -0.05 12.50
CA VAL A 181 -1.44 0.87 11.38
C VAL A 181 -2.59 1.83 11.69
N LEU A 182 -3.71 1.33 12.25
CA LEU A 182 -4.90 2.13 12.54
C LEU A 182 -4.69 3.14 13.68
N LYS A 183 -3.72 2.93 14.57
CA LYS A 183 -3.33 3.94 15.58
C LYS A 183 -2.73 5.20 14.93
N VAL A 184 -1.96 5.02 13.85
CA VAL A 184 -1.28 6.12 13.15
C VAL A 184 -2.14 6.70 12.03
N ALA A 185 -2.88 5.85 11.33
CA ALA A 185 -3.75 6.22 10.21
C ALA A 185 -5.19 5.77 10.49
N PRO A 186 -5.90 6.46 11.41
CA PRO A 186 -7.30 6.14 11.70
C PRO A 186 -8.14 6.26 10.43
N ASN A 187 -9.08 5.34 10.24
CA ASN A 187 -9.96 5.28 9.07
C ASN A 187 -9.29 4.89 7.74
N ARG A 188 -8.09 4.29 7.76
CA ARG A 188 -7.49 3.72 6.55
C ARG A 188 -8.29 2.50 6.08
N PHE A 189 -8.91 2.59 4.91
CA PHE A 189 -9.85 1.58 4.38
C PHE A 189 -9.28 0.16 4.36
N ASN A 190 -8.09 -0.02 3.77
CA ASN A 190 -7.48 -1.35 3.63
C ASN A 190 -7.10 -1.96 4.99
N ALA A 191 -6.54 -1.16 5.91
CA ALA A 191 -6.26 -1.59 7.27
C ALA A 191 -7.53 -1.94 8.06
N LEU A 192 -8.62 -1.16 7.94
CA LEU A 192 -9.89 -1.47 8.61
C LEU A 192 -10.47 -2.80 8.13
N TYR A 193 -10.51 -3.01 6.81
CA TYR A 193 -11.00 -4.27 6.24
C TYR A 193 -10.11 -5.46 6.63
N GLY A 194 -8.79 -5.28 6.54
CA GLY A 194 -7.81 -6.29 6.93
C GLY A 194 -7.93 -6.66 8.41
N ALA A 195 -7.99 -5.68 9.31
CA ALA A 195 -8.18 -5.90 10.74
C ALA A 195 -9.49 -6.62 11.04
N ALA A 196 -10.60 -6.23 10.40
CA ALA A 196 -11.89 -6.86 10.59
C ALA A 196 -11.86 -8.35 10.20
N SER A 197 -11.25 -8.65 9.04
CA SER A 197 -11.12 -10.02 8.53
C SER A 197 -10.18 -10.87 9.39
N ALA A 198 -9.08 -10.28 9.86
CA ALA A 198 -8.13 -10.94 10.76
C ALA A 198 -8.76 -11.23 12.13
N ALA A 199 -9.50 -10.27 12.69
CA ALA A 199 -10.26 -10.46 13.94
C ALA A 199 -11.32 -11.55 13.81
N GLU A 200 -12.04 -11.62 12.68
CA GLU A 200 -13.02 -12.68 12.41
C GLU A 200 -12.33 -14.06 12.38
N THR A 201 -11.21 -14.17 11.66
CA THR A 201 -10.44 -15.42 11.55
C THR A 201 -9.83 -15.83 12.90
N ALA A 202 -9.44 -14.86 13.73
CA ALA A 202 -8.95 -15.09 15.08
C ALA A 202 -10.06 -15.42 16.10
N GLY A 203 -11.33 -15.48 15.68
CA GLY A 203 -12.46 -15.78 16.55
C GLY A 203 -12.97 -14.60 17.39
N ASN A 204 -12.46 -13.39 17.17
CA ASN A 204 -12.91 -12.18 17.86
C ASN A 204 -14.05 -11.50 17.08
N ALA A 205 -15.22 -12.14 17.08
CA ALA A 205 -16.40 -11.69 16.35
C ALA A 205 -16.84 -10.27 16.76
N THR A 206 -16.80 -9.93 18.05
CA THR A 206 -17.19 -8.60 18.54
C THR A 206 -16.34 -7.50 17.90
N LEU A 207 -15.01 -7.67 17.89
CA LEU A 207 -14.10 -6.71 17.29
C LEU A 207 -14.23 -6.65 15.77
N ALA A 208 -14.37 -7.80 15.11
CA ALA A 208 -14.59 -7.88 13.67
C ALA A 208 -15.82 -7.06 13.25
N ASN A 209 -16.92 -7.20 13.99
CA ASN A 209 -18.17 -6.51 13.74
C ASN A 209 -18.01 -4.98 13.88
N GLN A 210 -17.36 -4.53 14.95
CA GLN A 210 -17.08 -3.11 15.18
C GLN A 210 -16.25 -2.51 14.04
N LEU A 211 -15.22 -3.23 13.57
CA LEU A 211 -14.34 -2.77 12.49
C LEU A 211 -15.06 -2.76 11.13
N PHE A 212 -15.88 -3.76 10.82
CA PHE A 212 -16.70 -3.74 9.59
C PHE A 212 -17.74 -2.62 9.62
N GLN A 213 -18.41 -2.38 10.76
CA GLN A 213 -19.29 -1.23 10.92
C GLN A 213 -18.54 0.07 10.67
N LYS A 214 -17.37 0.25 11.29
CA LYS A 214 -16.54 1.42 11.09
C LYS A 214 -16.16 1.64 9.62
N LEU A 215 -15.79 0.57 8.92
CA LEU A 215 -15.49 0.61 7.49
C LEU A 215 -16.69 1.11 6.67
N THR A 216 -17.91 0.69 7.01
CA THR A 216 -19.13 1.13 6.31
C THR A 216 -19.50 2.59 6.59
N GLU A 217 -19.13 3.14 7.75
CA GLU A 217 -19.32 4.56 8.06
C GLU A 217 -18.38 5.47 7.26
N ILE A 218 -17.12 5.07 7.10
CA ILE A 218 -16.09 5.93 6.49
C ILE A 218 -16.15 5.92 4.95
N ALA A 219 -16.64 4.84 4.37
CA ALA A 219 -16.58 4.59 2.94
C ALA A 219 -17.96 4.69 2.31
N VAL A 220 -18.11 5.70 1.45
CA VAL A 220 -19.33 5.95 0.66
C VAL A 220 -19.16 5.34 -0.73
N GLY A 221 -20.16 4.60 -1.20
CA GLY A 221 -20.16 3.94 -2.52
C GLY A 221 -20.25 2.41 -2.49
N GLU A 222 -20.06 1.76 -3.64
CA GLU A 222 -20.11 0.29 -3.85
C GLU A 222 -19.01 -0.22 -4.79
N GLU A 223 -18.07 0.64 -5.16
CA GLU A 223 -17.04 0.37 -6.17
C GLU A 223 -15.93 -0.57 -5.66
N ARG A 224 -15.92 -0.88 -4.37
CA ARG A 224 -14.94 -1.73 -3.70
C ARG A 224 -15.59 -3.03 -3.23
N PRO A 225 -15.15 -4.21 -3.69
CA PRO A 225 -15.72 -5.49 -3.25
C PRO A 225 -15.60 -5.69 -1.73
N GLU A 226 -14.56 -5.13 -1.10
CA GLU A 226 -14.36 -5.17 0.35
C GLU A 226 -15.47 -4.45 1.12
N LEU A 227 -15.99 -3.34 0.56
CA LEU A 227 -17.08 -2.58 1.18
C LEU A 227 -18.42 -3.32 1.05
N VAL A 228 -18.64 -3.98 -0.09
CA VAL A 228 -19.82 -4.84 -0.29
C VAL A 228 -19.78 -6.02 0.69
N ALA A 229 -18.62 -6.66 0.86
CA ALA A 229 -18.43 -7.73 1.83
C ALA A 229 -18.69 -7.24 3.26
N ALA A 230 -18.13 -6.10 3.65
CA ALA A 230 -18.35 -5.51 4.97
C ALA A 230 -19.83 -5.24 5.25
N ARG A 231 -20.58 -4.66 4.29
CA ARG A 231 -22.03 -4.44 4.43
C ARG A 231 -22.81 -5.73 4.61
N ARG A 232 -22.47 -6.78 3.86
CA ARG A 232 -23.11 -8.10 4.02
C ARG A 232 -22.87 -8.67 5.41
N LYS A 233 -21.64 -8.57 5.92
CA LYS A 233 -21.28 -9.01 7.28
C LYS A 233 -22.09 -8.25 8.32
N VAL A 234 -22.12 -6.91 8.24
CA VAL A 234 -22.91 -6.05 9.14
C VAL A 234 -24.40 -6.40 9.12
N ALA A 235 -24.98 -6.61 7.94
CA ALA A 235 -26.39 -6.97 7.80
C ALA A 235 -26.72 -8.35 8.40
N ALA A 236 -25.85 -9.35 8.20
CA ALA A 236 -26.05 -10.69 8.76
C ALA A 236 -26.09 -10.67 10.30
N ILE A 237 -25.25 -9.84 10.94
CA ILE A 237 -25.23 -9.70 12.40
C ILE A 237 -26.53 -9.07 12.91
N ALA A 238 -27.04 -8.05 12.22
CA ALA A 238 -28.28 -7.39 12.59
C ALA A 238 -29.50 -8.33 12.52
N GLN A 239 -29.46 -9.35 11.65
CA GLN A 239 -30.50 -10.37 11.55
C GLN A 239 -30.41 -11.45 12.64
N VAL A 240 -29.21 -11.77 13.13
CA VAL A 240 -29.02 -12.75 14.22
C VAL A 240 -29.38 -12.16 15.59
N ALA A 241 -29.37 -10.84 15.73
CA ALA A 241 -29.73 -10.13 16.95
C ALA A 241 -31.25 -9.86 17.11
N GLN A 242 -32.07 -10.25 16.12
CA GLN A 242 -33.54 -10.16 16.13
C GLN A 242 -34.16 -11.52 16.46
#